data_AF-A0A127T3I8-F1
#
_entry.id   AF-A0A127T3I8-F1
#
_cell.length_a   1.000
_cell.length_b   1.000
_cell.length_c   1.000
_cell.angle_alpha   90.00
_cell.angle_beta   90.00
_cell.angle_gamma   90.00
#
_symmetry.space_group_name_H-M   'P 1'
#
loop_
_entity.id
_entity.type
_entity.pdbx_description
1 polymer ?
#
loop_
_entity_poly.entity_id
_entity_poly.type
_entity_poly.pdbx_seq_one_letter_code
_entity_poly.pdbx_strand_id
1 'polypeptide(L)' 'GTEAAAERIRRVLWNDPATGVMRHADAGYEDAIECAREDNLNLPGIL' A
#
# COMPACT_ATOMS: atom_id res chain seq x y z
N GLY A 1 -22.49 10.68 5.26
CA GLY A 1 -21.05 10.98 5.21
C GLY A 1 -20.82 12.10 4.22
N THR A 2 -19.90 13.02 4.48
CA THR A 2 -19.58 14.09 3.54
C THR A 2 -18.66 13.57 2.43
N GLU A 3 -18.72 14.17 1.24
CA GLU A 3 -17.85 13.80 0.11
C GLU A 3 -16.35 13.93 0.49
N ALA A 4 -16.02 14.98 1.24
CA ALA A 4 -14.68 15.16 1.79
C ALA A 4 -14.26 14.03 2.75
N ALA A 5 -15.19 13.45 3.52
CA ALA A 5 -14.89 12.31 4.38
C ALA A 5 -14.69 11.03 3.56
N ALA A 6 -15.48 10.81 2.51
CA ALA A 6 -15.32 9.66 1.61
C ALA A 6 -13.94 9.68 0.91
N GLU A 7 -13.50 10.86 0.44
CA GLU A 7 -12.15 11.06 -0.13
C GLU A 7 -11.05 10.67 0.85
N ARG A 8 -11.14 11.14 2.10
CA ARG A 8 -10.14 10.82 3.13
C ARG A 8 -10.13 9.33 3.48
N ILE A 9 -11.31 8.73 3.64
CA ILE A 9 -11.43 7.30 3.96
C ILE A 9 -10.79 6.45 2.88
N ARG A 10 -11.05 6.74 1.60
CA ARG A 10 -10.43 5.98 0.50
C ARG A 10 -8.90 6.03 0.54
N ARG A 11 -8.33 7.21 0.79
CA ARG A 11 -6.87 7.38 0.89
C ARG A 11 -6.30 6.65 2.08
N VAL A 12 -6.91 6.80 3.25
CA VAL A 12 -6.40 6.20 4.49
C VAL A 12 -6.47 4.68 4.43
N LEU A 13 -7.59 4.12 3.98
CA LEU A 13 -7.77 2.67 3.88
C LEU A 13 -6.92 2.02 2.79
N TRP A 14 -6.38 2.81 1.85
CA TRP A 14 -5.38 2.33 0.89
C TRP A 14 -3.96 2.46 1.44
N ASN A 15 -3.59 3.67 1.90
CA ASN A 15 -2.21 3.98 2.26
C ASN A 15 -1.77 3.29 3.55
N ASP A 16 -2.65 3.17 4.55
CA ASP A 16 -2.31 2.56 5.84
C ASP A 16 -1.83 1.10 5.69
N PRO A 17 -2.61 0.18 5.09
CA PRO A 17 -2.12 -1.18 4.85
C PRO A 17 -0.97 -1.25 3.84
N ALA A 18 -0.95 -0.38 2.81
CA ALA A 18 0.14 -0.34 1.83
C ALA A 18 1.50 -0.06 2.47
N THR A 19 1.57 0.73 3.55
CA THR A 19 2.82 0.92 4.31
C THR A 19 3.28 -0.35 5.02
N GLY A 20 2.35 -1.20 5.46
CA GLY A 20 2.67 -2.52 6.00
C GLY A 20 3.28 -3.43 4.93
N VAL A 21 2.67 -3.49 3.74
CA VAL A 21 3.19 -4.25 2.59
C VAL A 21 4.58 -3.73 2.20
N MET A 22 4.74 -2.41 2.06
CA MET A 22 6.04 -1.77 1.79
C MET A 22 7.11 -2.22 2.78
N ARG A 23 6.81 -2.21 4.09
CA ARG A 23 7.77 -2.60 5.12
C ARG A 23 8.22 -4.06 5.01
N HIS A 24 7.30 -4.96 4.67
CA HIS A 24 7.66 -6.38 4.50
C HIS A 24 8.39 -6.62 3.18
N ALA A 25 8.02 -5.91 2.11
CA ALA A 25 8.73 -5.98 0.84
C ALA A 25 10.17 -5.45 0.95
N ASP A 26 10.38 -4.35 1.70
CA ASP A 26 11.72 -3.80 2.01
C ASP A 26 12.59 -4.79 2.80
N ALA A 27 11.96 -5.59 3.69
CA ALA A 27 12.63 -6.65 4.42
C ALA A 27 12.91 -7.92 3.59
N GLY A 28 12.46 -7.96 2.32
CA GLY A 28 12.74 -9.05 1.37
C GLY A 28 11.73 -10.20 1.40
N TYR A 29 10.54 -10.03 1.99
CA TYR A 29 9.51 -11.08 1.95
C TYR A 29 8.88 -11.18 0.55
N GLU A 30 8.99 -12.35 -0.09
CA GLU A 30 8.48 -12.55 -1.46
C GLU A 30 6.97 -12.31 -1.58
N ASP A 31 6.18 -12.81 -0.62
CA ASP A 31 4.72 -12.64 -0.62
C ASP A 31 4.31 -11.15 -0.58
N ALA A 32 5.10 -10.31 0.12
CA ALA A 32 4.85 -8.88 0.18
C ALA A 32 5.24 -8.16 -1.12
N ILE A 33 6.29 -8.62 -1.79
CA ILE A 33 6.68 -8.12 -3.11
C ILE A 33 5.61 -8.48 -4.15
N GLU A 34 5.05 -9.69 -4.09
CA GLU A 34 3.95 -10.12 -4.95
C GLU A 34 2.71 -9.27 -4.71
N CYS A 35 2.27 -9.12 -3.46
CA CYS A 35 1.16 -8.24 -3.08
C CYS A 35 1.37 -6.80 -3.59
N ALA A 36 2.58 -6.25 -3.44
CA ALA A 36 2.89 -4.91 -3.95
C ALA A 36 2.75 -4.79 -5.47
N ARG A 37 3.06 -5.86 -6.23
CA ARG A 37 2.89 -5.89 -7.70
C ARG A 37 1.44 -6.04 -8.10
N GLU A 38 0.68 -6.93 -7.45
CA GLU A 38 -0.74 -7.15 -7.72
C GLU A 38 -1.56 -5.87 -7.50
N ASP A 39 -1.26 -5.16 -6.40
CA ASP A 39 -1.94 -3.93 -6.02
C ASP A 39 -1.34 -2.66 -6.64
N ASN A 40 -0.33 -2.80 -7.52
CA ASN A 40 0.35 -1.70 -8.22
C ASN A 40 0.88 -0.61 -7.26
N LEU A 41 1.47 -1.02 -6.14
CA LEU A 41 2.09 -0.10 -5.20
C LEU A 41 3.34 0.54 -5.82
N ASN A 42 3.48 1.85 -5.65
CA ASN A 42 4.68 2.57 -6.07
C ASN A 42 5.74 2.49 -4.97
N LEU A 43 6.65 1.53 -5.07
CA LEU A 43 7.74 1.29 -4.11
C LEU A 43 9.13 1.48 -4.75
N PRO A 44 9.61 2.72 -4.91
CA PRO A 44 10.92 2.99 -5.51
C PRO A 44 12.06 2.31 -4.74
N GLY A 45 12.92 1.58 -5.44
CA GLY A 45 14.07 0.90 -4.85
C GLY A 45 13.78 -0.53 -4.37
N ILE A 46 12.51 -0.97 -4.40
CA ILE A 46 12.10 -2.35 -4.14
C ILE A 46 11.59 -3.00 -5.44
N LEU A 47 10.69 -2.32 -6.16
CA LEU A 47 10.10 -2.77 -7.43
C LEU A 47 10.77 -2.15 -8.66
#